data_AF-A0A418DQR0-F1
#
_entry.id   AF-A0A418DQR0-F1
#
_cell.length_a   1.000
_cell.length_b   1.000
_cell.length_c   1.000
_cell.angle_alpha   90.00
_cell.angle_beta   90.00
_cell.angle_gamma   90.00
#
_symmetry.space_group_name_H-M   'P 1'
#
loop_
_entity.id
_entity.type
_entity.pdbx_description
1 polymer ?
#
loop_
_entity_poly.entity_id
_entity_poly.type
_entity_poly.pdbx_seq_one_letter_code
_entity_poly.pdbx_strand_id
1 'polypeptide(L)'
;MDNTWVQSVRMKPRGRPRLKPGPAQPPKKFRNDLMSYEMKWAVLQSFDEVGMAGTLARYFPHHDGGRLDSTRKKMHQWTQNRVLIRDKATNPKTSAHMCSRSLGMATTLPRASEEQLAQWVRSMRTDGVPVTPRMIQVMALEMAIDAGIDERAFTASWSWFQGFKKRFKFTLRARTRIGQDSQRDGEETLA
;
A
#
# COMPACT_ATOMS: atom_id res chain seq x y z
N MET A 1 -17.02 -7.61 56.31
CA MET A 1 -16.00 -6.67 55.80
C MET A 1 -16.05 -6.85 54.30
N ASP A 2 -16.89 -6.07 53.65
CA ASP A 2 -17.41 -6.43 52.32
C ASP A 2 -16.63 -5.64 51.27
N ASN A 3 -15.84 -6.36 50.46
CA ASN A 3 -15.05 -5.81 49.37
C ASN A 3 -15.87 -5.75 48.08
N THR A 4 -16.54 -4.63 47.84
CA THR A 4 -17.22 -4.34 46.57
C THR A 4 -16.25 -3.69 45.58
N TRP A 5 -15.71 -4.49 44.67
CA TRP A 5 -15.00 -3.97 43.49
C TRP A 5 -16.00 -3.35 42.52
N VAL A 6 -16.06 -2.01 42.47
CA VAL A 6 -16.82 -1.30 41.43
C VAL A 6 -16.04 -1.40 40.12
N GLN A 7 -16.49 -2.27 39.22
CA GLN A 7 -16.00 -2.32 37.84
C GLN A 7 -16.37 -1.01 37.14
N SER A 8 -15.38 -0.15 36.89
CA SER A 8 -15.55 1.07 36.11
C SER A 8 -15.70 0.70 34.62
N VAL A 9 -16.93 0.80 34.11
CA VAL A 9 -17.24 0.65 32.68
C VAL A 9 -16.51 1.76 31.91
N ARG A 10 -15.45 1.41 31.19
CA ARG A 10 -14.67 2.35 30.38
C ARG A 10 -15.50 2.83 29.19
N MET A 11 -16.14 3.99 29.34
CA MET A 11 -16.90 4.63 28.26
C MET A 11 -15.98 4.99 27.08
N LYS A 12 -16.45 4.74 25.85
CA LYS A 12 -15.75 5.12 24.62
C LYS A 12 -15.54 6.64 24.59
N PRO A 13 -14.35 7.15 24.21
CA PRO A 13 -14.12 8.59 24.10
C PRO A 13 -15.11 9.21 23.12
N ARG A 14 -15.78 10.29 23.52
CA ARG A 14 -16.63 11.07 22.62
C ARG A 14 -15.71 11.65 21.53
N GLY A 15 -16.04 11.38 20.26
CA GLY A 15 -15.31 11.91 19.12
C GLY A 15 -15.36 13.44 19.06
N ARG A 16 -14.58 14.03 18.14
CA ARG A 16 -14.48 15.49 17.98
C ARG A 16 -15.88 16.14 17.89
N PRO A 17 -16.18 17.14 18.73
CA PRO A 17 -17.45 17.87 18.68
C PRO A 17 -17.67 18.49 17.30
N ARG A 18 -18.92 18.47 16.81
CA ARG A 18 -19.30 19.17 15.57
C ARG A 18 -19.34 20.67 15.85
N LEU A 19 -18.63 21.47 15.05
CA LEU A 19 -18.53 22.93 15.19
C LEU A 19 -19.80 23.69 14.76
N LYS A 20 -20.67 23.08 13.94
CA LYS A 20 -21.95 23.66 13.52
C LYS A 20 -23.08 22.65 13.76
N PRO A 21 -24.15 23.00 14.49
CA PRO A 21 -25.33 22.16 14.61
C PRO A 21 -26.10 22.21 13.28
N GLY A 22 -25.95 21.17 12.48
CA GLY A 22 -26.74 20.92 11.28
C GLY A 22 -27.20 19.47 11.28
N PRO A 23 -28.18 19.11 10.44
CA PRO A 23 -28.65 17.74 10.33
C PRO A 23 -27.48 16.78 10.07
N ALA A 24 -27.56 15.59 10.64
CA ALA A 24 -26.56 14.55 10.39
C ALA A 24 -26.43 14.33 8.88
N GLN A 25 -25.21 14.04 8.41
CA GLN A 25 -25.03 13.66 7.01
C GLN A 25 -25.89 12.43 6.75
N PRO A 26 -26.66 12.42 5.64
CA PRO A 26 -27.46 11.24 5.29
C PRO A 26 -26.55 10.03 5.14
N PRO A 27 -27.02 8.82 5.48
CA PRO A 27 -26.23 7.61 5.33
C PRO A 27 -25.80 7.46 3.86
N LYS A 28 -24.55 7.05 3.64
CA LYS A 28 -24.03 6.79 2.29
C LYS A 28 -24.90 5.72 1.62
N LYS A 29 -25.61 6.11 0.55
CA LYS A 29 -26.49 5.22 -0.23
C LYS A 29 -25.71 4.15 -1.01
N PHE A 30 -24.49 4.47 -1.42
CA PHE A 30 -23.66 3.60 -2.23
C PHE A 30 -22.43 3.16 -1.44
N ARG A 31 -22.32 1.86 -1.20
CA ARG A 31 -21.14 1.21 -0.62
C ARG A 31 -20.62 0.19 -1.62
N ASN A 32 -19.31 0.23 -1.85
CA ASN A 32 -18.65 -0.77 -2.66
C ASN A 32 -18.58 -2.06 -1.86
N ASP A 33 -19.18 -3.11 -2.38
CA ASP A 33 -18.98 -4.46 -1.87
C ASP A 33 -17.64 -4.99 -2.39
N LEU A 34 -16.74 -5.25 -1.45
CA LEU A 34 -15.35 -5.63 -1.69
C LEU A 34 -15.17 -7.09 -1.30
N MET A 35 -14.56 -7.87 -2.20
CA MET A 35 -14.29 -9.29 -1.97
C MET A 35 -12.80 -9.58 -1.99
N SER A 36 -12.40 -10.51 -1.12
CA SER A 36 -11.04 -11.04 -1.07
C SER A 36 -10.65 -11.72 -2.38
N TYR A 37 -9.35 -11.84 -2.65
CA TYR A 37 -8.86 -12.60 -3.80
C TYR A 37 -9.22 -14.08 -3.71
N GLU A 38 -9.22 -14.64 -2.50
CA GLU A 38 -9.72 -15.99 -2.22
C GLU A 38 -11.17 -16.19 -2.68
N MET A 39 -12.08 -15.31 -2.25
CA MET A 39 -13.49 -15.39 -2.64
C MET A 39 -13.68 -15.20 -4.14
N LYS A 40 -12.96 -14.23 -4.75
CA LYS A 40 -12.98 -14.04 -6.21
C LYS A 40 -12.50 -15.29 -6.96
N TRP A 41 -11.50 -15.98 -6.43
CA TRP A 41 -10.99 -17.21 -7.03
C TRP A 41 -12.01 -18.35 -6.94
N ALA A 42 -12.63 -18.57 -5.78
CA ALA A 42 -13.70 -19.56 -5.61
C ALA A 42 -14.89 -19.31 -6.55
N VAL A 43 -15.27 -18.04 -6.72
CA VAL A 43 -16.31 -17.63 -7.68
C VAL A 43 -15.91 -17.95 -9.11
N LEU A 44 -14.65 -17.71 -9.51
CA LEU A 44 -14.15 -18.06 -10.84
C LEU A 44 -14.13 -19.57 -11.09
N GLN A 45 -13.76 -20.38 -10.09
CA GLN A 45 -13.79 -21.84 -10.21
C GLN A 45 -15.23 -22.35 -10.45
N SER A 46 -16.18 -21.87 -9.65
CA SER A 46 -17.60 -22.20 -9.85
C SER A 46 -18.14 -21.71 -11.20
N PHE A 47 -17.60 -20.60 -11.72
CA PHE A 47 -17.98 -20.07 -13.02
C PHE A 47 -17.58 -21.00 -14.16
N ASP A 48 -16.42 -21.67 -14.06
CA ASP A 48 -16.02 -22.67 -15.06
C ASP A 48 -16.87 -23.94 -14.98
N GLU A 49 -17.31 -24.32 -13.78
CA GLU A 49 -18.10 -25.54 -13.56
C GLU A 49 -19.56 -25.41 -13.97
N VAL A 50 -20.23 -24.32 -13.56
CA VAL A 50 -21.70 -24.17 -13.65
C VAL A 50 -22.11 -22.98 -14.53
N GLY A 51 -21.15 -22.20 -15.01
CA GLY A 51 -21.41 -21.01 -15.81
C GLY A 51 -21.95 -19.82 -15.02
N MET A 52 -22.33 -18.76 -15.74
CA MET A 52 -22.69 -17.46 -15.17
C MET A 52 -23.89 -17.52 -14.23
N ALA A 53 -25.00 -18.11 -14.69
CA ALA A 53 -26.27 -18.11 -13.98
C ALA A 53 -26.17 -18.93 -12.68
N GLY A 54 -25.61 -20.14 -12.75
CA GLY A 54 -25.44 -20.99 -11.57
C GLY A 54 -24.50 -20.37 -10.52
N THR A 55 -23.44 -19.71 -10.96
CA THR A 55 -22.50 -19.04 -10.04
C THR A 55 -23.14 -17.85 -9.34
N LEU A 56 -23.92 -17.04 -10.06
CA LEU A 56 -24.67 -15.93 -9.46
C LEU A 56 -25.68 -16.44 -8.44
N ALA A 57 -26.40 -17.52 -8.75
CA ALA A 57 -27.35 -18.13 -7.81
C ALA A 57 -26.66 -18.67 -6.53
N ARG A 58 -25.46 -19.26 -6.67
CA ARG A 58 -24.70 -19.85 -5.56
C ARG A 58 -24.08 -18.80 -4.63
N TYR A 59 -23.39 -17.80 -5.19
CA TYR A 59 -22.59 -16.84 -4.42
C TYR A 59 -23.30 -15.51 -4.15
N PHE A 60 -24.29 -15.15 -4.97
CA PHE A 60 -24.99 -13.87 -4.90
C PHE A 60 -26.52 -14.03 -4.95
N PRO A 61 -27.13 -14.90 -4.12
CA PRO A 61 -28.58 -15.16 -4.16
C PRO A 61 -29.42 -13.91 -3.84
N HIS A 62 -28.85 -12.95 -3.11
CA HIS A 62 -29.54 -11.71 -2.72
C HIS A 62 -29.38 -10.56 -3.72
N HIS A 63 -28.66 -10.78 -4.83
CA HIS A 63 -28.54 -9.76 -5.85
C HIS A 63 -29.76 -9.84 -6.77
N ASP A 64 -30.34 -8.69 -7.06
CA ASP A 64 -31.48 -8.53 -7.97
C ASP A 64 -31.25 -7.34 -8.94
N GLY A 65 -31.98 -7.34 -10.05
CA GLY A 65 -31.99 -6.27 -11.05
C GLY A 65 -30.59 -5.71 -11.40
N GLY A 66 -30.41 -4.40 -11.23
CA GLY A 66 -29.16 -3.72 -11.55
C GLY A 66 -27.95 -4.16 -10.72
N ARG A 67 -28.16 -4.76 -9.53
CA ARG A 67 -27.07 -5.32 -8.72
C ARG A 67 -26.55 -6.63 -9.31
N LEU A 68 -27.43 -7.48 -9.86
CA LEU A 68 -27.02 -8.66 -10.64
C LEU A 68 -26.19 -8.25 -11.85
N ASP A 69 -26.64 -7.25 -12.61
CA ASP A 69 -25.89 -6.78 -13.78
C ASP A 69 -24.52 -6.23 -13.41
N SER A 70 -24.42 -5.48 -12.31
CA SER A 70 -23.15 -4.99 -11.79
C SER A 70 -22.21 -6.15 -11.38
N THR A 71 -22.77 -7.22 -10.82
CA THR A 71 -22.00 -8.41 -10.42
C THR A 71 -21.54 -9.20 -11.64
N ARG A 72 -22.39 -9.33 -12.66
CA ARG A 72 -22.03 -9.94 -13.95
C ARG A 72 -20.85 -9.21 -14.60
N LYS A 73 -20.90 -7.87 -14.63
CA LYS A 73 -19.79 -7.03 -15.13
C LYS A 73 -18.50 -7.25 -14.33
N LYS A 74 -18.58 -7.30 -12.99
CA LYS A 74 -17.42 -7.59 -12.13
C LYS A 74 -16.83 -8.97 -12.43
N MET A 75 -17.67 -9.99 -12.63
CA MET A 75 -17.20 -11.33 -12.94
C MET A 75 -16.47 -11.37 -14.28
N HIS A 76 -16.99 -10.74 -15.34
CA HIS A 76 -16.24 -10.61 -16.60
C HIS A 76 -14.89 -9.92 -16.41
N GLN A 77 -14.84 -8.84 -15.61
CA GLN A 77 -13.59 -8.18 -15.25
C GLN A 77 -12.62 -9.10 -14.49
N TRP A 78 -13.12 -9.97 -13.61
CA TRP A 78 -12.29 -10.95 -12.92
C TRP A 78 -11.78 -12.04 -13.85
N THR A 79 -12.60 -12.49 -14.80
CA THR A 79 -12.18 -13.43 -15.84
C THR A 79 -11.03 -12.85 -16.68
N GLN A 80 -11.10 -11.56 -17.04
CA GLN A 80 -9.99 -10.86 -17.71
C GLN A 80 -8.72 -10.81 -16.85
N ASN A 81 -8.86 -10.68 -15.52
CA ASN A 81 -7.76 -10.60 -14.56
C ASN A 81 -7.46 -11.94 -13.86
N ARG A 82 -7.80 -13.07 -14.48
CA ARG A 82 -7.83 -14.38 -13.84
C ARG A 82 -6.48 -14.81 -13.26
N VAL A 83 -5.40 -14.64 -14.02
CA VAL A 83 -4.03 -15.00 -13.59
C VAL A 83 -3.66 -14.22 -12.32
N LEU A 84 -3.89 -12.90 -12.32
CA LEU A 84 -3.61 -12.04 -11.18
C LEU A 84 -4.39 -12.46 -9.92
N ILE A 85 -5.67 -12.80 -10.08
CA ILE A 85 -6.54 -13.21 -8.97
C ILE A 85 -6.06 -14.55 -8.39
N ARG A 86 -5.77 -15.53 -9.25
CA ARG A 86 -5.25 -16.85 -8.84
C ARG A 86 -3.95 -16.71 -8.06
N ASP A 87 -2.98 -15.98 -8.59
CA ASP A 87 -1.66 -15.86 -7.98
C ASP A 87 -1.76 -15.17 -6.61
N LYS A 88 -2.68 -14.20 -6.45
CA LYS A 88 -2.95 -13.55 -5.16
C LYS A 88 -3.73 -14.41 -4.19
N ALA A 89 -4.68 -15.21 -4.68
CA ALA A 89 -5.46 -16.15 -3.87
C ALA A 89 -4.60 -17.28 -3.32
N THR A 90 -3.65 -17.78 -4.12
CA THR A 90 -2.74 -18.88 -3.75
C THR A 90 -1.73 -18.46 -2.69
N ASN A 91 -1.37 -17.18 -2.64
CA ASN A 91 -0.41 -16.66 -1.68
C ASN A 91 -1.10 -16.31 -0.34
N PRO A 92 -0.74 -16.98 0.79
CA PRO A 92 -1.36 -16.75 2.09
C PRO A 92 -1.26 -15.29 2.60
N LYS A 93 -0.24 -14.55 2.15
CA LYS A 93 -0.06 -13.14 2.54
C LYS A 93 -1.01 -12.19 1.80
N THR A 94 -1.61 -12.63 0.70
CA THR A 94 -2.44 -11.77 -0.17
C THR A 94 -3.84 -12.30 -0.42
N SER A 95 -4.15 -13.54 -0.03
CA SER A 95 -5.44 -14.20 -0.29
C SER A 95 -6.61 -13.42 0.29
N ALA A 96 -6.47 -12.95 1.54
CA ALA A 96 -7.47 -12.16 2.26
C ALA A 96 -7.56 -10.69 1.77
N HIS A 97 -6.63 -10.21 0.94
CA HIS A 97 -6.67 -8.83 0.45
C HIS A 97 -7.85 -8.63 -0.50
N MET A 98 -8.59 -7.54 -0.30
CA MET A 98 -9.73 -7.19 -1.16
C MET A 98 -9.36 -6.39 -2.40
N CYS A 99 -8.25 -5.67 -2.31
CA CYS A 99 -7.70 -4.84 -3.37
C CYS A 99 -6.18 -4.86 -3.29
N SER A 100 -5.52 -4.77 -4.43
CA SER A 100 -4.08 -4.51 -4.49
C SER A 100 -3.81 -3.35 -5.42
N ARG A 101 -2.91 -2.48 -5.00
CA ARG A 101 -2.33 -1.45 -5.86
C ARG A 101 -0.96 -1.91 -6.32
N SER A 102 -0.58 -1.61 -7.55
CA SER A 102 0.79 -1.82 -7.99
C SER A 102 1.74 -0.99 -7.12
N LEU A 103 2.95 -1.50 -6.90
CA LEU A 103 4.01 -0.74 -6.26
C LEU A 103 4.25 0.53 -7.09
N GLY A 104 4.26 1.71 -6.45
CA GLY A 104 4.43 3.00 -7.13
C GLY A 104 3.11 3.72 -7.50
N MET A 105 1.94 3.08 -7.43
CA MET A 105 0.67 3.79 -7.75
C MET A 105 0.32 4.91 -6.75
N ALA A 106 0.89 4.86 -5.54
CA ALA A 106 0.72 5.88 -4.52
C ALA A 106 1.97 6.78 -4.37
N THR A 107 2.96 6.67 -5.26
CA THR A 107 4.13 7.54 -5.22
C THR A 107 3.85 8.78 -6.06
N THR A 108 4.04 9.93 -5.43
CA THR A 108 3.92 11.25 -6.06
C THR A 108 5.09 11.54 -7.00
N LEU A 109 6.26 10.93 -6.75
CA LEU A 109 7.40 10.98 -7.66
C LEU A 109 7.35 9.78 -8.64
N PRO A 110 7.61 9.97 -9.95
CA PRO A 110 7.65 8.90 -10.93
C PRO A 110 8.73 7.88 -10.58
N ARG A 111 8.49 6.62 -10.94
CA ARG A 111 9.42 5.53 -10.61
C ARG A 111 10.83 5.77 -11.17
N ALA A 112 10.93 6.30 -12.39
CA ALA A 112 12.23 6.60 -13.02
C ALA A 112 13.03 7.62 -12.20
N SER A 113 12.40 8.72 -11.77
CA SER A 113 13.02 9.74 -10.92
C SER A 113 13.40 9.17 -9.54
N GLU A 114 12.55 8.33 -8.93
CA GLU A 114 12.91 7.63 -7.69
C GLU A 114 14.12 6.68 -7.86
N GLU A 115 14.21 5.98 -9.00
CA GLU A 115 15.34 5.09 -9.31
C GLU A 115 16.64 5.87 -9.51
N GLN A 116 16.60 7.00 -10.22
CA GLN A 116 17.74 7.91 -10.35
C GLN A 116 18.18 8.46 -8.99
N LEU A 117 17.24 8.87 -8.13
CA LEU A 117 17.57 9.30 -6.77
C LEU A 117 18.26 8.20 -5.97
N ALA A 118 17.78 6.96 -6.10
CA ALA A 118 18.39 5.82 -5.43
C ALA A 118 19.81 5.50 -5.95
N GLN A 119 20.05 5.66 -7.26
CA GLN A 119 21.39 5.54 -7.85
C GLN A 119 22.33 6.61 -7.29
N TRP A 120 21.88 7.87 -7.23
CA TRP A 120 22.63 8.97 -6.64
C TRP A 120 23.01 8.70 -5.18
N VAL A 121 22.06 8.26 -4.35
CA VAL A 121 22.34 7.86 -2.95
C VAL A 121 23.38 6.76 -2.88
N ARG A 122 23.32 5.77 -3.79
CA ARG A 122 24.28 4.66 -3.81
C ARG A 122 25.68 5.14 -4.20
N SER A 123 25.80 5.95 -5.25
CA SER A 123 27.09 6.54 -5.68
C SER A 123 27.76 7.29 -4.53
N MET A 124 27.04 8.24 -3.92
CA MET A 124 27.57 9.04 -2.81
C MET A 124 28.06 8.18 -1.64
N ARG A 125 27.35 7.09 -1.32
CA ARG A 125 27.78 6.15 -0.27
C ARG A 125 28.97 5.30 -0.67
N THR A 126 29.09 4.91 -1.94
CA THR A 126 30.28 4.25 -2.48
C THR A 126 31.49 5.17 -2.36
N ASP A 127 31.30 6.47 -2.59
CA ASP A 127 32.35 7.49 -2.48
C ASP A 127 32.66 7.87 -1.02
N GLY A 128 32.09 7.17 -0.03
CA GLY A 128 32.28 7.44 1.39
C GLY A 128 31.57 8.70 1.90
N VAL A 129 30.77 9.36 1.08
CA VAL A 129 30.06 10.60 1.44
C VAL A 129 28.79 10.26 2.23
N PRO A 130 28.63 10.80 3.46
CA PRO A 130 27.44 10.55 4.26
C PRO A 130 26.22 11.28 3.67
N VAL A 131 25.27 10.52 3.13
CA VAL A 131 24.01 11.08 2.63
C VAL A 131 22.97 11.16 3.76
N THR A 132 22.67 12.39 4.18
CA THR A 132 21.66 12.64 5.23
C THR A 132 20.23 12.57 4.70
N PRO A 133 19.22 12.32 5.56
CA PRO A 133 17.81 12.36 5.15
C PRO A 133 17.41 13.67 4.46
N ARG A 134 17.93 14.81 4.94
CA ARG A 134 17.63 16.13 4.38
C ARG A 134 18.16 16.25 2.95
N MET A 135 19.37 15.77 2.68
CA MET A 135 19.93 15.78 1.32
C MET A 135 19.07 14.97 0.35
N ILE A 136 18.58 13.80 0.78
CA ILE A 136 17.67 12.99 -0.06
C ILE A 136 16.37 13.74 -0.35
N GLN A 137 15.82 14.46 0.64
CA GLN A 137 14.61 15.24 0.43
C GLN A 137 14.84 16.42 -0.54
N VAL A 138 15.96 17.11 -0.44
CA VAL A 138 16.31 18.21 -1.36
C VAL A 138 16.47 17.69 -2.78
N MET A 139 17.27 16.64 -2.98
CA MET A 139 17.44 16.02 -4.30
C MET A 139 16.11 15.51 -4.87
N ALA A 140 15.22 14.96 -4.02
CA ALA A 140 13.91 14.51 -4.47
C ALA A 140 13.03 15.65 -4.96
N LEU A 141 13.10 16.84 -4.34
CA LEU A 141 12.39 18.03 -4.78
C LEU A 141 12.93 18.53 -6.11
N GLU A 142 14.26 18.56 -6.28
CA GLU A 142 14.90 18.92 -7.57
C GLU A 142 14.43 17.96 -8.68
N MET A 143 14.44 16.66 -8.43
CA MET A 143 13.97 15.66 -9.39
C MET A 143 12.47 15.75 -9.68
N ALA A 144 11.68 16.27 -8.74
CA ALA A 144 10.26 16.55 -8.99
C ALA A 144 10.09 17.75 -9.92
N ILE A 145 10.90 18.80 -9.75
CA ILE A 145 10.93 19.96 -10.64
C ILE A 145 11.31 19.51 -12.06
N ASP A 146 12.36 18.69 -12.20
CA ASP A 146 12.80 18.15 -13.49
C ASP A 146 11.74 17.27 -14.15
N ALA A 147 10.96 16.53 -13.34
CA ALA A 147 9.83 15.73 -13.80
C ALA A 147 8.56 16.56 -14.12
N GLY A 148 8.61 17.88 -13.99
CA GLY A 148 7.47 18.78 -14.24
C GLY A 148 6.36 18.69 -13.19
N ILE A 149 6.69 18.29 -11.96
CA ILE A 149 5.72 18.14 -10.87
C ILE A 149 5.66 19.44 -10.06
N ASP A 150 4.45 19.96 -9.88
CA ASP A 150 4.21 21.15 -9.09
C ASP A 150 4.65 20.96 -7.63
N GLU A 151 5.25 21.99 -7.04
CA GLU A 151 5.76 21.96 -5.67
C GLU A 151 4.66 21.63 -4.63
N ARG A 152 3.40 22.01 -4.89
CA ARG A 152 2.28 21.68 -4.01
C ARG A 152 1.88 20.20 -4.11
N ALA A 153 2.22 19.53 -5.22
CA ALA A 153 1.94 18.12 -5.45
C ALA A 153 2.99 17.21 -4.80
N PHE A 154 4.23 17.68 -4.62
CA PHE A 154 5.31 16.90 -4.02
C PHE A 154 6.15 17.71 -3.02
N THR A 155 6.03 17.37 -1.73
CA THR A 155 6.72 18.06 -0.63
C THR A 155 7.87 17.25 -0.02
N ALA A 156 8.27 16.13 -0.65
CA ALA A 156 9.25 15.19 -0.10
C ALA A 156 9.02 14.84 1.39
N SER A 157 7.75 14.68 1.78
CA SER A 157 7.34 14.51 3.17
C SER A 157 8.02 13.33 3.86
N TRP A 158 8.03 13.34 5.20
CA TRP A 158 8.63 12.25 5.98
C TRP A 158 8.05 10.87 5.65
N SER A 159 6.73 10.78 5.43
CA SER A 159 6.08 9.52 5.05
C SER A 159 6.52 9.03 3.67
N TRP A 160 6.69 9.94 2.70
CA TRP A 160 7.27 9.60 1.40
C TRP A 160 8.70 9.10 1.56
N PHE A 161 9.54 9.79 2.34
CA PHE A 161 10.93 9.43 2.57
C PHE A 161 11.08 8.04 3.21
N GLN A 162 10.26 7.72 4.23
CA GLN A 162 10.24 6.38 4.82
C GLN A 162 9.83 5.32 3.79
N GLY A 163 8.84 5.64 2.95
CA GLY A 163 8.44 4.80 1.82
C GLY A 163 9.59 4.56 0.84
N PHE A 164 10.29 5.63 0.45
CA PHE A 164 11.45 5.58 -0.45
C PHE A 164 12.54 4.66 0.10
N LYS A 165 12.94 4.85 1.37
CA LYS A 165 13.90 3.96 2.03
C LYS A 165 13.49 2.51 2.00
N LYS A 166 12.20 2.22 2.27
CA LYS A 166 11.67 0.85 2.24
C LYS A 166 11.69 0.26 0.84
N ARG A 167 11.32 1.04 -0.19
CA ARG A 167 11.33 0.60 -1.60
C ARG A 167 12.74 0.24 -2.09
N PHE A 168 13.73 1.07 -1.77
CA PHE A 168 15.11 0.89 -2.22
C PHE A 168 16.02 0.16 -1.21
N LYS A 169 15.44 -0.38 -0.13
CA LYS A 169 16.14 -1.15 0.91
C LYS A 169 17.31 -0.37 1.56
N PHE A 170 17.19 0.95 1.68
CA PHE A 170 18.17 1.73 2.44
C PHE A 170 17.96 1.47 3.94
N THR A 171 18.81 0.61 4.51
CA THR A 171 18.75 0.26 5.93
C THR A 171 19.22 1.43 6.81
N LEU A 172 18.70 1.49 8.04
CA LEU A 172 19.20 2.40 9.09
C LEU A 172 20.59 1.98 9.62
N ARG A 173 21.09 0.80 9.21
CA ARG A 173 22.29 0.13 9.76
C ARG A 173 23.24 -0.37 8.66
N ALA A 174 23.36 0.36 7.55
CA ALA A 174 24.52 0.15 6.69
C ALA A 174 25.72 0.79 7.40
N ARG A 175 26.87 0.09 7.45
CA ARG A 175 28.12 0.66 7.98
C ARG A 175 28.46 1.85 7.08
N THR A 176 28.21 3.07 7.57
CA THR A 176 28.43 4.31 6.81
C THR A 176 29.62 5.10 7.33
N ARG A 177 30.50 4.47 8.12
CA ARG A 177 31.68 5.10 8.71
C ARG A 177 32.90 4.25 8.39
N ILE A 178 33.92 4.87 7.82
CA ILE A 178 35.24 4.30 7.52
C ILE A 178 35.84 3.55 8.74
N GLY A 179 35.56 4.03 9.96
CA GLY A 179 35.98 3.34 11.19
C GLY A 179 35.21 2.06 11.54
N GLN A 180 34.39 1.53 10.63
CA GLN A 180 33.71 0.25 10.79
C GLN A 180 34.18 -0.79 9.77
N ASP A 181 35.17 -0.54 8.91
CA ASP A 181 35.69 -1.63 8.08
C ASP A 181 36.44 -2.65 8.95
N SER A 182 36.26 -3.93 8.68
CA SER A 182 37.03 -4.95 9.39
C SER A 182 38.43 -4.99 8.79
N GLN A 183 39.45 -5.31 9.58
CA GLN A 183 40.86 -5.30 9.12
C GLN A 183 41.09 -6.13 7.84
N ARG A 184 40.24 -7.14 7.62
CA ARG A 184 40.22 -8.02 6.44
C ARG A 184 39.84 -7.30 5.14
N ASP A 185 39.00 -6.26 5.20
CA ASP A 185 38.54 -5.50 4.03
C ASP A 185 39.62 -4.49 3.55
N GLY A 186 40.46 -4.02 4.48
CA GLY A 186 41.63 -3.20 4.19
C GLY A 186 42.78 -3.98 3.52
N GLU A 187 42.91 -5.28 3.80
CA GLU A 187 43.93 -6.13 3.19
C GLU A 187 43.59 -6.50 1.73
N GLU A 188 42.30 -6.64 1.38
CA GLU A 188 41.85 -6.95 0.01
C GLU A 188 41.96 -5.77 -0.95
N THR A 189 42.01 -4.54 -0.43
CA THR A 189 42.20 -3.31 -1.22
C THR A 189 43.67 -2.95 -1.45
N LEU A 190 44.60 -3.61 -0.75
CA LEU A 190 46.05 -3.41 -0.86
C LEU A 190 46.76 -4.54 -1.62
N ALA A 191 46.03 -5.54 -2.10
CA ALA A 191 46.52 -6.63 -2.94
C ALA A 191 46.21 -6.36 -4.43
#